data_AF-A0A7K7IL38-F1
#
_entry.id   AF-A0A7K7IL38-F1
#
_cell.length_a   1.000
_cell.length_b   1.000
_cell.length_c   1.000
_cell.angle_alpha   90.00
_cell.angle_beta   90.00
_cell.angle_gamma   90.00
#
_symmetry.space_group_name_H-M   'P 1'
#
loop_
_entity.id
_entity.type
_entity.pdbx_description
1 polymer ?
#
loop_
_entity_poly.entity_id
_entity_poly.type
_entity_poly.pdbx_seq_one_letter_code
_entity_poly.pdbx_strand_id
1 'polypeptide(L)'
;SFCPEHRPEQDVQATPEPGTDCPICMEPVEDRKTFTTLVCPTCTRAWFHRDCIQGLAMRAGVLCLHCPLCRDSGEFPIEMFILGI
;
A
#
# COMPACT_ATOMS: atom_id res chain seq x y z
N SER A 1 14.95 -7.07 -4.20
CA SER A 1 15.09 -5.83 -3.41
C SER A 1 15.38 -4.69 -4.35
N PHE A 2 14.71 -3.54 -4.21
CA PHE A 2 14.99 -2.35 -5.01
C PHE A 2 16.09 -1.51 -4.35
N CYS A 3 16.98 -0.93 -5.16
CA CYS A 3 17.91 0.07 -4.65
C CYS A 3 17.20 1.43 -4.53
N PRO A 4 17.72 2.36 -3.71
CA PRO A 4 17.10 3.68 -3.52
C PRO A 4 16.85 4.45 -4.83
N GLU A 5 17.71 4.26 -5.83
CA GLU A 5 17.66 4.93 -7.14
C GLU A 5 16.66 4.29 -8.11
N HIS A 6 16.33 3.01 -7.96
CA HIS A 6 15.51 2.25 -8.91
C HIS A 6 14.31 1.57 -8.24
N ARG A 7 13.80 2.16 -7.15
CA ARG A 7 12.58 1.70 -6.50
C ARG A 7 11.34 2.24 -7.23
N PRO A 8 10.30 1.43 -7.41
CA PRO A 8 9.07 1.89 -8.02
C PRO A 8 8.38 2.90 -7.09
N GLU A 9 7.70 3.86 -7.69
CA GLU A 9 6.95 4.90 -6.99
C GLU A 9 5.50 4.86 -7.46
N GLN A 10 4.55 5.00 -6.54
CA GLN A 10 3.13 5.08 -6.91
C GLN A 10 2.81 6.39 -7.61
N ASP A 11 2.14 6.36 -8.75
CA ASP A 11 1.70 7.59 -9.43
C ASP A 11 0.30 8.01 -8.96
N VAL A 12 0.15 8.18 -7.64
CA VAL A 12 -1.10 8.63 -7.01
C VAL A 12 -0.83 9.95 -6.29
N GLN A 13 -1.58 11.00 -6.66
CA GLN A 13 -1.56 12.30 -5.98
C GLN A 13 -2.47 12.26 -4.75
N ALA A 14 -2.02 11.56 -3.71
CA ALA A 14 -2.68 11.53 -2.42
C ALA A 14 -1.63 11.72 -1.31
N THR A 15 -2.07 12.29 -0.19
CA THR A 15 -1.29 12.41 1.05
C THR A 15 -2.18 11.95 2.20
N PRO A 16 -1.65 11.16 3.15
CA PRO A 16 -2.44 10.75 4.30
C PRO A 16 -2.75 11.97 5.17
N GLU A 17 -3.93 11.98 5.78
CA GLU A 17 -4.23 12.96 6.83
C GLU A 17 -3.37 12.65 8.07
N PRO A 18 -2.97 13.64 8.88
CA PRO A 18 -2.23 13.40 10.11
C PRO A 18 -2.96 12.40 11.01
N GLY A 19 -2.25 11.35 11.45
CA GLY A 19 -2.84 10.27 12.25
C GLY A 19 -3.65 9.25 11.45
N THR A 20 -3.46 9.18 10.12
CA THR A 20 -3.99 8.06 9.33
C THR A 20 -3.35 6.76 9.79
N ASP A 21 -4.18 5.80 10.23
CA ASP A 21 -3.72 4.49 10.65
C ASP A 21 -3.68 3.49 9.50
N CYS A 22 -2.68 2.60 9.53
CA CYS A 22 -2.63 1.45 8.65
C CYS A 22 -3.75 0.46 9.02
N PRO A 23 -4.69 0.11 8.12
CA PRO A 23 -5.80 -0.81 8.43
C PRO A 23 -5.39 -2.25 8.78
N ILE A 24 -4.11 -2.60 8.60
CA ILE A 24 -3.58 -3.95 8.85
C ILE A 24 -3.05 -4.08 10.29
N CYS A 25 -2.26 -3.10 10.75
CA CYS A 25 -1.64 -3.13 12.07
C CYS A 25 -2.28 -2.16 13.08
N MET A 26 -3.17 -1.27 12.63
CA MET A 26 -3.83 -0.25 13.44
C MET A 26 -2.85 0.77 14.08
N GLU A 27 -1.70 0.98 13.45
CA GLU A 27 -0.69 1.97 13.85
C GLU A 27 -0.57 3.07 12.78
N PRO A 28 -0.20 4.30 13.16
CA PRO A 28 -0.12 5.44 12.25
C PRO A 28 0.95 5.22 11.17
N VAL A 29 0.63 5.58 9.93
CA VAL A 29 1.61 5.65 8.83
C VAL A 29 2.36 6.98 8.86
N GLU A 30 3.47 7.08 8.11
CA GLU A 30 4.10 8.36 7.84
C GLU A 30 3.11 9.32 7.14
N ASP A 31 3.21 10.60 7.45
CA ASP A 31 2.36 11.69 6.96
C ASP A 31 2.60 12.05 5.48
N ARG A 32 3.30 11.19 4.74
CA ARG A 32 3.73 11.40 3.36
C ARG A 32 3.90 10.07 2.65
N LYS A 33 3.74 10.11 1.33
CA LYS A 33 4.05 9.00 0.45
C LYS A 33 5.57 8.83 0.34
N THR A 34 6.11 7.80 0.98
CA THR A 34 7.50 7.35 0.86
C THR A 34 7.54 5.91 0.36
N PHE A 35 8.73 5.35 0.13
CA PHE A 35 8.86 3.94 -0.22
C PHE A 35 8.29 3.01 0.86
N THR A 36 8.23 3.44 2.13
CA THR A 36 7.73 2.66 3.27
C THR A 36 6.22 2.74 3.44
N THR A 37 5.53 3.65 2.74
CA THR A 37 4.08 3.85 2.82
C THR A 37 3.42 3.74 1.46
N LEU A 38 2.36 2.94 1.36
CA LEU A 38 1.59 2.76 0.14
C LEU A 38 0.15 3.19 0.32
N VAL A 39 -0.51 3.57 -0.77
CA VAL A 39 -1.92 3.95 -0.81
C VAL A 39 -2.69 3.05 -1.77
N CYS A 40 -3.96 2.75 -1.45
CA CYS A 40 -4.84 2.10 -2.42
C CYS A 40 -5.12 3.08 -3.59
N PRO A 41 -4.82 2.70 -4.85
CA PRO A 41 -4.97 3.60 -6.00
C PRO A 41 -6.44 3.96 -6.26
N THR A 42 -7.36 3.06 -5.94
CA THR A 42 -8.79 3.21 -6.25
C THR A 42 -9.51 4.12 -5.26
N CYS A 43 -9.31 3.92 -3.95
CA CYS A 43 -10.05 4.68 -2.94
C CYS A 43 -9.28 5.86 -2.34
N THR A 44 -7.96 5.92 -2.55
CA THR A 44 -7.02 6.96 -2.07
C THR A 44 -7.05 7.28 -0.57
N ARG A 45 -7.83 6.50 0.20
CA ARG A 45 -8.09 6.68 1.64
C ARG A 45 -7.41 5.62 2.50
N ALA A 46 -7.13 4.45 1.92
CA ALA A 46 -6.46 3.37 2.63
C ALA A 46 -4.95 3.51 2.44
N TRP A 47 -4.25 3.77 3.54
CA TRP A 47 -2.80 3.90 3.59
C TRP A 47 -2.20 2.75 4.38
N PHE A 48 -1.02 2.29 3.99
CA PHE A 48 -0.44 1.07 4.53
C PHE A 48 1.07 1.20 4.69
N HIS A 49 1.59 0.58 5.76
CA HIS A 49 3.01 0.24 5.78
C HIS A 49 3.29 -0.80 4.69
N ARG A 50 4.37 -0.59 3.94
CA ARG A 50 4.84 -1.52 2.92
C ARG A 50 5.00 -2.93 3.50
N ASP A 51 5.64 -3.03 4.65
CA ASP A 51 5.88 -4.31 5.35
C ASP A 51 4.58 -5.01 5.74
N CYS A 52 3.54 -4.25 6.10
CA CYS A 52 2.22 -4.81 6.42
C CYS A 52 1.55 -5.41 5.18
N ILE A 53 1.57 -4.73 4.04
CA ILE A 53 1.03 -5.30 2.80
C ILE A 53 1.87 -6.50 2.37
N GLN A 54 3.20 -6.43 2.41
CA GLN A 54 4.05 -7.59 2.06
C GLN A 54 3.75 -8.78 2.96
N GLY A 55 3.60 -8.57 4.27
CA GLY A 55 3.21 -9.62 5.20
C GLY A 55 1.83 -10.22 4.89
N LEU A 56 0.88 -9.40 4.45
CA LEU A 56 -0.44 -9.86 4.01
C LEU A 56 -0.36 -10.64 2.69
N ALA A 57 0.39 -10.14 1.71
CA ALA A 57 0.61 -10.78 0.41
C ALA A 57 1.28 -12.15 0.55
N MET A 58 2.26 -12.27 1.45
CA MET A 58 2.93 -13.54 1.73
C MET A 58 2.01 -14.58 2.38
N ARG A 59 0.97 -14.16 3.12
CA ARG A 59 0.01 -15.05 3.79
C ARG A 59 -1.16 -15.44 2.88
N ALA A 60 -1.70 -14.48 2.15
CA ALA A 60 -2.90 -14.65 1.33
C ALA A 60 -2.61 -14.95 -0.15
N GLY A 61 -1.41 -14.63 -0.63
CA GLY A 61 -1.07 -14.55 -2.05
C GLY A 61 -1.40 -13.17 -2.64
N VAL A 62 -0.49 -12.60 -3.44
CA VAL A 62 -0.64 -11.25 -4.02
C VAL A 62 -1.90 -11.11 -4.89
N LEU A 63 -2.26 -12.15 -5.64
CA LEU A 63 -3.46 -12.18 -6.49
C LEU A 63 -4.78 -12.26 -5.71
N CYS A 64 -4.71 -12.59 -4.41
CA CYS A 64 -5.86 -12.64 -3.52
C CYS A 64 -6.00 -11.35 -2.68
N LEU A 65 -5.10 -10.38 -2.87
CA LEU A 65 -5.17 -9.11 -2.18
C LEU A 65 -6.41 -8.33 -2.63
N HIS A 66 -7.05 -7.71 -1.65
CA HIS A 66 -8.06 -6.69 -1.86
C HIS A 66 -7.82 -5.58 -0.85
N CYS A 67 -8.21 -4.36 -1.20
CA CYS A 67 -8.12 -3.24 -0.27
C CYS A 67 -9.06 -3.50 0.93
N PRO A 68 -8.58 -3.50 2.19
CA PRO A 68 -9.44 -3.74 3.35
C PRO A 68 -10.57 -2.71 3.52
N LEU A 69 -10.42 -1.52 2.95
CA LEU A 69 -11.39 -0.43 3.07
C LEU A 69 -12.45 -0.46 1.96
N CYS A 70 -12.03 -0.43 0.68
CA CYS A 70 -12.95 -0.36 -0.45
C CYS A 70 -13.23 -1.71 -1.13
N ARG A 71 -12.54 -2.77 -0.72
CA ARG A 71 -12.62 -4.13 -1.28
C ARG A 71 -12.28 -4.23 -2.76
N ASP A 72 -11.57 -3.24 -3.31
CA ASP A 72 -11.05 -3.36 -4.68
C ASP A 72 -10.11 -4.57 -4.76
N SER A 73 -10.42 -5.47 -5.69
CA SER A 73 -9.66 -6.68 -5.99
C SER A 73 -9.23 -6.71 -7.47
N GLY A 74 -9.19 -5.53 -8.10
CA GLY A 74 -8.84 -5.36 -9.52
C GLY A 74 -7.56 -4.56 -9.64
N GLU A 75 -7.65 -3.24 -9.52
CA GLU A 75 -6.50 -2.34 -9.66
C GLU A 75 -5.54 -2.44 -8.48
N PHE A 76 -6.06 -2.60 -7.26
CA PHE A 76 -5.26 -2.69 -6.03
C PHE A 76 -4.22 -3.82 -6.08
N PRO A 77 -4.57 -5.10 -6.30
CA PRO A 77 -3.56 -6.17 -6.35
C PRO A 77 -2.55 -6.00 -7.50
N ILE A 78 -2.97 -5.44 -8.64
CA ILE A 78 -2.08 -5.17 -9.79
C ILE A 78 -1.05 -4.11 -9.43
N GLU A 79 -1.51 -2.99 -8.87
CA GLU A 79 -0.64 -1.90 -8.42
C GLU A 79 0.34 -2.38 -7.35
N MET A 80 -0.13 -3.13 -6.35
CA MET A 80 0.75 -3.71 -5.31
C MET A 80 1.84 -4.59 -5.95
N PHE A 81 1.49 -5.44 -6.92
CA PHE A 81 2.46 -6.27 -7.63
C PHE A 81 3.51 -5.45 -8.39
N ILE A 82 3.11 -4.40 -9.09
CA ILE A 82 4.02 -3.50 -9.83
C ILE A 82 5.01 -2.82 -8.87
N LEU A 83 4.55 -2.45 -7.67
CA LEU A 83 5.38 -1.86 -6.63
C LEU A 83 6.31 -2.86 -5.93
N GLY A 84 6.26 -4.14 -6.32
CA GLY A 84 7.05 -5.22 -5.76
C GLY A 84 6.66 -5.56 -4.32
N ILE A 85 5.36 -5.55 -4.05
CA ILE A 85 4.74 -6.26 -2.93
C ILE A 85 4.65 -7.74 -3.29
#